data_AF-A0A935TFC2-F1
#
_entry.id   AF-A0A935TFC2-F1
#
_cell.length_a   1.000
_cell.length_b   1.000
_cell.length_c   1.000
_cell.angle_alpha   90.00
_cell.angle_beta   90.00
_cell.angle_gamma   90.00
#
_symmetry.space_group_name_H-M   'P 1'
#
loop_
_entity.id
_entity.type
_entity.pdbx_description
1 polymer ?
#
loop_
_entity_poly.entity_id
_entity_poly.type
_entity_poly.pdbx_seq_one_letter_code
_entity_poly.pdbx_strand_id
1 'polypeptide(L)'
;MLVEGIDKELSPEQLLSTTIGDQIKLNSFGKSKVISLSIKDRGAMLPAGRSANAAYWFDDNTGKFISSFYYLKKLPDWVTNFNNSGIVDSYLNKEWNLLKSPEIYKNLPDDNSQYEEDVFNEGKTSFPHSLKILSNLKSLINSCIHHLEIKY
;
A
#
# COMPACT_ATOMS: atom_id res chain seq x y z
N MET A 1 -26.29 1.76 3.37
CA MET A 1 -25.35 2.49 4.24
C MET A 1 -23.93 2.17 3.75
N LEU A 2 -23.11 3.18 3.49
CA LEU A 2 -21.68 3.00 3.21
C LEU A 2 -20.97 2.79 4.55
N VAL A 3 -20.20 1.72 4.69
CA VAL A 3 -19.37 1.49 5.88
C VAL A 3 -17.99 2.00 5.55
N GLU A 4 -17.50 2.97 6.31
CA GLU A 4 -16.19 3.58 6.08
C GLU A 4 -15.08 2.52 6.13
N GLY A 5 -14.18 2.56 5.14
CA GLY A 5 -13.03 1.66 5.05
C GLY A 5 -13.37 0.22 4.64
N ILE A 6 -14.56 -0.03 4.08
CA ILE A 6 -14.96 -1.32 3.51
C ILE A 6 -15.35 -1.16 2.04
N ASP A 7 -14.52 -1.70 1.15
CA ASP A 7 -14.75 -1.81 -0.29
C ASP A 7 -15.79 -2.91 -0.59
N LYS A 8 -16.65 -2.70 -1.59
CA LYS A 8 -17.72 -3.64 -1.96
C LYS A 8 -17.48 -4.38 -3.28
N GLU A 9 -16.52 -3.93 -4.07
CA GLU A 9 -16.30 -4.41 -5.43
C GLU A 9 -15.12 -5.40 -5.47
N LEU A 10 -14.09 -5.17 -4.66
CA LEU A 10 -12.89 -6.00 -4.67
C LEU A 10 -13.09 -7.31 -3.90
N SER A 11 -12.90 -8.46 -4.58
CA SER A 11 -12.94 -9.78 -3.95
C SER A 11 -11.89 -10.76 -4.54
N PRO A 12 -11.48 -11.82 -3.80
CA PRO A 12 -10.59 -12.86 -4.32
C PRO A 12 -11.34 -13.91 -5.18
N GLU A 13 -12.55 -13.61 -5.68
CA GLU A 13 -13.39 -14.60 -6.38
C GLU A 13 -12.70 -15.18 -7.61
N GLN A 14 -11.93 -14.36 -8.34
CA GLN A 14 -11.19 -14.76 -9.54
C GLN A 14 -9.97 -15.67 -9.27
N LEU A 15 -9.59 -15.90 -8.01
CA LEU A 15 -8.39 -16.66 -7.65
C LEU A 15 -8.59 -18.18 -7.83
N LEU A 16 -8.28 -18.78 -8.98
CA LEU A 16 -8.67 -20.19 -9.23
C LEU A 16 -8.06 -21.24 -8.27
N SER A 17 -6.87 -20.98 -7.73
CA SER A 17 -6.14 -21.92 -6.86
C SER A 17 -6.14 -21.49 -5.38
N THR A 18 -5.98 -22.44 -4.47
CA THR A 18 -5.84 -22.13 -3.03
C THR A 18 -4.48 -21.49 -2.71
N THR A 19 -4.44 -20.58 -1.74
CA THR A 19 -3.19 -20.02 -1.21
C THR A 19 -2.65 -20.83 -0.04
N ILE A 20 -1.44 -20.50 0.42
CA ILE A 20 -0.93 -21.03 1.70
C ILE A 20 -1.83 -20.63 2.89
N GLY A 21 -2.45 -19.44 2.84
CA GLY A 21 -3.40 -18.98 3.84
C GLY A 21 -4.65 -19.85 3.88
N ASP A 22 -5.19 -20.23 2.72
CA ASP A 22 -6.29 -21.19 2.61
C ASP A 22 -5.91 -22.56 3.19
N GLN A 23 -4.71 -23.05 2.90
CA GLN A 23 -4.23 -24.34 3.42
C GLN A 23 -4.02 -24.32 4.93
N ILE A 24 -3.49 -23.23 5.50
CA ILE A 24 -3.36 -23.04 6.96
C ILE A 24 -4.75 -23.01 7.61
N LYS A 25 -5.71 -22.32 6.99
CA LYS A 25 -7.09 -22.28 7.46
C LYS A 25 -7.73 -23.66 7.45
N LEU A 26 -7.55 -24.41 6.37
CA LEU A 26 -8.05 -25.77 6.25
C LEU A 26 -7.44 -26.70 7.31
N ASN A 27 -6.11 -26.69 7.47
CA ASN A 27 -5.39 -27.55 8.40
C ASN A 27 -5.71 -27.24 9.88
N SER A 28 -5.97 -25.97 10.18
CA SER A 28 -6.32 -25.53 11.54
C SER A 28 -7.81 -25.62 11.87
N PHE A 29 -8.64 -26.18 10.98
CA PHE A 29 -10.11 -26.16 11.09
C PHE A 29 -10.64 -24.74 11.34
N GLY A 30 -10.07 -23.75 10.63
CA GLY A 30 -10.44 -22.35 10.71
C GLY A 30 -9.86 -21.58 11.91
N LYS A 31 -9.18 -22.24 12.86
CA LYS A 31 -8.70 -21.63 14.10
C LYS A 31 -7.54 -20.66 13.91
N SER A 32 -6.68 -20.89 12.91
CA SER A 32 -5.55 -19.99 12.63
C SER A 32 -6.05 -18.60 12.23
N LYS A 33 -5.31 -17.56 12.63
CA LYS A 33 -5.53 -16.19 12.16
C LYS A 33 -4.69 -15.95 10.91
N VAL A 34 -5.35 -15.70 9.78
CA VAL A 34 -4.68 -15.37 8.51
C VAL A 34 -5.07 -13.95 8.13
N ILE A 35 -4.07 -13.07 8.11
CA ILE A 35 -4.22 -11.65 7.77
C ILE A 35 -3.16 -11.31 6.73
N SER A 36 -3.54 -10.57 5.70
CA SER A 36 -2.62 -10.03 4.71
C SER A 36 -2.68 -8.50 4.68
N LEU A 37 -1.54 -7.86 4.44
CA LEU A 37 -1.38 -6.42 4.39
C LEU A 37 -0.53 -6.06 3.18
N SER A 38 -0.94 -5.07 2.41
CA SER A 38 -0.15 -4.52 1.31
C SER A 38 -0.47 -3.05 1.11
N ILE A 39 0.32 -2.35 0.30
CA ILE A 39 -0.08 -1.04 -0.22
C ILE A 39 -1.15 -1.21 -1.30
N LYS A 40 -1.12 -2.32 -2.05
CA LYS A 40 -2.03 -2.59 -3.17
C LYS A 40 -3.07 -3.64 -2.84
N ASP A 41 -4.28 -3.46 -3.34
CA ASP A 41 -5.40 -4.39 -3.25
C ASP A 41 -5.03 -5.84 -3.61
N ARG A 42 -4.51 -6.06 -4.82
CA ARG A 42 -4.06 -7.36 -5.35
C ARG A 42 -2.89 -7.94 -4.57
N GLY A 43 -2.03 -7.07 -4.05
CA GLY A 43 -0.92 -7.47 -3.19
C GLY A 43 -1.37 -7.93 -1.80
N ALA A 44 -2.54 -7.50 -1.34
CA ALA A 44 -3.13 -7.96 -0.08
C ALA A 44 -3.99 -9.21 -0.29
N MET A 45 -4.94 -9.17 -1.24
CA MET A 45 -6.00 -10.16 -1.37
C MET A 45 -5.53 -11.50 -1.95
N LEU A 46 -4.69 -11.47 -2.99
CA LEU A 46 -4.21 -12.68 -3.66
C LEU A 46 -3.37 -13.58 -2.75
N PRO A 47 -2.43 -13.08 -1.91
CA PRO A 47 -1.73 -13.93 -0.96
C PRO A 47 -2.59 -14.32 0.25
N ALA A 48 -3.57 -13.50 0.65
CA ALA A 48 -4.51 -13.85 1.73
C ALA A 48 -5.31 -15.11 1.39
N GLY A 49 -5.81 -15.17 0.15
CA GLY A 49 -6.72 -16.21 -0.30
C GLY A 49 -8.16 -15.98 0.13
N ARG A 50 -9.00 -16.98 -0.11
CA ARG A 50 -10.45 -16.90 0.09
C ARG A 50 -10.88 -17.07 1.54
N SER A 51 -10.08 -17.75 2.34
CA SER A 51 -10.42 -18.19 3.70
C SER A 51 -9.80 -17.32 4.79
N ALA A 52 -9.09 -16.25 4.41
CA ALA A 52 -8.43 -15.36 5.34
C ALA A 52 -9.43 -14.65 6.28
N ASN A 53 -8.96 -14.25 7.46
CA ASN A 53 -9.75 -13.41 8.36
C ASN A 53 -9.89 -11.98 7.82
N ALA A 54 -8.86 -11.48 7.16
CA ALA A 54 -8.84 -10.14 6.59
C ALA A 54 -7.72 -10.01 5.55
N ALA A 55 -7.96 -9.18 4.54
CA ALA A 55 -6.92 -8.57 3.72
C ALA A 55 -7.08 -7.05 3.82
N TYR A 56 -5.99 -6.34 4.06
CA TYR A 56 -5.98 -4.89 4.16
C TYR A 56 -5.05 -4.30 3.11
N TRP A 57 -5.50 -3.24 2.45
CA TRP A 57 -4.68 -2.46 1.55
C TRP A 57 -4.83 -0.97 1.80
N PHE A 58 -3.88 -0.19 1.31
CA PHE A 58 -3.91 1.26 1.46
C PHE A 58 -4.80 1.87 0.38
N ASP A 59 -5.79 2.66 0.80
CA ASP A 59 -6.60 3.50 -0.08
C ASP A 59 -5.95 4.87 -0.15
N ASP A 60 -5.38 5.18 -1.31
CA ASP A 60 -4.69 6.44 -1.58
C ASP A 60 -5.62 7.66 -1.55
N ASN A 61 -6.90 7.49 -1.88
CA ASN A 61 -7.88 8.59 -1.86
C ASN A 61 -8.12 9.09 -0.43
N THR A 62 -8.16 8.17 0.52
CA THR A 62 -8.44 8.49 1.93
C THR A 62 -7.18 8.55 2.79
N GLY A 63 -6.07 7.97 2.34
CA GLY A 63 -4.84 7.82 3.11
C GLY A 63 -4.96 6.80 4.24
N LYS A 64 -5.89 5.84 4.12
CA LYS A 64 -6.25 4.89 5.18
C LYS A 64 -6.10 3.47 4.70
N PHE A 65 -5.82 2.55 5.62
CA PHE A 65 -5.97 1.12 5.34
C PHE A 65 -7.44 0.72 5.37
N ILE A 66 -7.87 0.07 4.30
CA ILE A 66 -9.25 -0.42 4.10
C ILE A 66 -9.25 -1.94 3.91
N SER A 67 -10.43 -2.54 3.90
CA SER A 67 -10.61 -3.96 3.61
C SER A 67 -11.80 -4.15 2.65
N SER A 68 -12.10 -5.39 2.29
CA SER A 68 -13.26 -5.75 1.47
C SER A 68 -14.41 -6.27 2.34
N PHE A 69 -15.63 -6.01 1.89
CA PHE A 69 -16.85 -6.60 2.42
C PHE A 69 -16.84 -8.13 2.35
N TYR A 70 -16.04 -8.71 1.43
CA TYR A 70 -15.79 -10.14 1.35
C TYR A 70 -15.22 -10.71 2.67
N TYR A 71 -14.33 -9.97 3.35
CA TYR A 71 -13.69 -10.43 4.58
C TYR A 71 -14.37 -9.88 5.84
N LEU A 72 -14.76 -8.60 5.82
CA LEU A 72 -15.17 -7.87 7.02
C LEU A 72 -16.39 -7.00 6.75
N LYS A 73 -17.35 -7.01 7.69
CA LYS A 73 -18.48 -6.08 7.67
C LYS A 73 -18.11 -4.68 8.17
N LYS A 74 -17.07 -4.58 8.99
CA LYS A 74 -16.51 -3.34 9.54
C LYS A 74 -15.02 -3.54 9.86
N LEU A 75 -14.25 -2.47 9.83
CA LEU A 75 -12.86 -2.50 10.29
C LEU A 75 -12.79 -2.76 11.81
N PRO A 76 -11.82 -3.57 12.27
CA PRO A 76 -11.58 -3.75 13.70
C PRO A 76 -10.89 -2.51 14.30
N ASP A 77 -11.06 -2.32 15.61
CA ASP A 77 -10.64 -1.10 16.30
C ASP A 77 -9.16 -0.77 16.14
N TRP A 78 -8.28 -1.78 16.06
CA TRP A 78 -6.85 -1.54 15.88
C TRP A 78 -6.52 -0.90 14.52
N VAL A 79 -7.26 -1.25 13.45
CA VAL A 79 -7.09 -0.63 12.13
C VAL A 79 -7.63 0.79 12.16
N THR A 80 -8.80 0.98 12.76
CA THR A 80 -9.39 2.31 12.93
C THR A 80 -8.47 3.24 13.72
N ASN A 81 -7.88 2.75 14.82
CA ASN A 81 -6.94 3.49 15.64
C ASN A 81 -5.65 3.81 14.87
N PHE A 82 -5.13 2.85 14.07
CA PHE A 82 -3.98 3.11 13.21
C PHE A 82 -4.27 4.20 12.17
N ASN A 83 -5.40 4.10 11.46
CA ASN A 83 -5.82 5.08 10.47
C ASN A 83 -6.00 6.49 11.08
N ASN A 84 -6.40 6.57 12.34
CA ASN A 84 -6.60 7.84 13.05
C ASN A 84 -5.34 8.33 13.79
N SER A 85 -4.24 7.58 13.77
CA SER A 85 -3.02 7.94 14.50
C SER A 85 -2.24 9.11 13.89
N GLY A 86 -2.55 9.48 12.64
CA GLY A 86 -1.79 10.49 11.88
C GLY A 86 -0.39 10.04 11.47
N ILE A 87 -0.04 8.76 11.65
CA ILE A 87 1.31 8.26 11.35
C ILE A 87 1.66 8.42 9.87
N VAL A 88 0.69 8.22 8.96
CA VAL A 88 0.88 8.38 7.51
C VAL A 88 1.25 9.83 7.20
N ASP A 89 0.48 10.79 7.71
CA ASP A 89 0.74 12.23 7.54
C ASP A 89 2.12 12.63 8.12
N SER A 90 2.55 11.98 9.19
CA SER A 90 3.88 12.22 9.78
C SER A 90 5.04 11.87 8.82
N TYR A 91 4.84 10.89 7.93
CA TYR A 91 5.83 10.55 6.91
C TYR A 91 5.78 11.49 5.71
N LEU A 92 4.60 12.00 5.34
CA LEU A 92 4.45 12.96 4.24
C LEU A 92 5.11 14.31 4.54
N ASN A 93 5.37 14.64 5.81
CA ASN A 93 6.10 15.86 6.18
C ASN A 93 7.62 15.71 6.10
N LYS A 94 8.15 14.58 5.60
CA LYS A 94 9.59 14.31 5.50
C LYS A 94 10.12 14.55 4.09
N GLU A 95 11.44 14.57 3.98
CA GLU A 95 12.15 14.50 2.71
C GLU A 95 12.61 13.07 2.46
N TRP A 96 12.47 12.62 1.22
CA TRP A 96 13.04 11.37 0.76
C TRP A 96 14.45 11.63 0.23
N ASN A 97 15.43 11.18 1.00
CA ASN A 97 16.85 11.31 0.73
C ASN A 97 17.48 9.93 0.46
N LEU A 98 18.67 9.91 -0.14
CA LEU A 98 19.49 8.70 -0.21
C LEU A 98 19.77 8.17 1.21
N LEU A 99 19.61 6.86 1.39
CA LEU A 99 19.81 6.22 2.69
C LEU A 99 21.28 6.24 3.13
N LYS A 100 22.21 6.19 2.17
CA LYS A 100 23.65 6.21 2.42
C LYS A 100 24.33 7.33 1.63
N SER A 101 25.63 7.54 1.87
CA SER A 101 26.44 8.49 1.11
C SER A 101 26.32 8.25 -0.41
N PRO A 102 26.22 9.32 -1.24
CA PRO A 102 26.18 9.22 -2.71
C PRO A 102 27.29 8.35 -3.32
N GLU A 103 28.47 8.28 -2.69
CA GLU A 103 29.61 7.49 -3.18
C GLU A 103 29.29 6.01 -3.37
N ILE A 104 28.39 5.44 -2.56
CA ILE A 104 27.98 4.03 -2.67
C ILE A 104 27.20 3.78 -3.96
N TYR A 105 26.52 4.80 -4.48
CA TYR A 105 25.66 4.73 -5.66
C TYR A 105 26.39 5.14 -6.95
N LYS A 106 27.66 5.52 -6.86
CA LYS A 106 28.51 5.97 -7.99
C LYS A 106 28.44 5.08 -9.24
N ASN A 107 28.28 3.77 -9.06
CA ASN A 107 28.32 2.79 -10.15
C ASN A 107 26.92 2.51 -10.75
N LEU A 108 25.88 3.17 -10.25
CA LEU A 108 24.54 3.09 -10.81
C LEU A 108 24.37 4.08 -11.96
N PRO A 109 23.36 3.89 -12.84
CA PRO A 109 22.97 4.90 -13.81
C PRO A 109 22.64 6.25 -13.15
N ASP A 110 22.67 7.31 -13.96
CA ASP A 110 22.18 8.61 -13.51
C ASP A 110 20.72 8.49 -13.05
N ASP A 111 20.43 9.07 -11.89
CA ASP A 111 19.10 9.02 -11.26
C ASP A 111 18.13 9.97 -11.95
N ASN A 112 18.63 10.97 -12.67
CA ASN A 112 17.79 11.82 -13.50
C ASN A 112 17.53 11.14 -14.86
N SER A 113 16.27 10.78 -15.12
CA SER A 113 15.88 10.02 -16.30
C SER A 113 14.73 10.70 -17.04
N GLN A 114 14.88 10.85 -18.36
CA GLN A 114 13.81 11.37 -19.24
C GLN A 114 12.60 10.42 -19.35
N TYR A 115 12.72 9.19 -18.86
CA TYR A 115 11.64 8.19 -18.85
C TYR A 115 10.90 8.14 -17.51
N GLU A 116 11.29 8.97 -16.55
CA GLU A 116 10.60 9.13 -15.27
C GLU A 116 9.73 10.38 -15.29
N GLU A 117 8.52 10.28 -14.74
CA GLU A 117 7.68 11.44 -14.49
C GLU A 117 8.14 12.18 -13.22
N ASP A 118 8.19 13.51 -13.27
CA ASP A 118 8.44 14.33 -12.08
C ASP A 118 7.16 14.44 -11.23
N VAL A 119 6.87 13.38 -10.49
CA VAL A 119 5.67 13.29 -9.64
C VAL A 119 5.70 14.31 -8.48
N PHE A 120 6.88 14.84 -8.15
CA PHE A 120 7.06 15.83 -7.09
C PHE A 120 6.98 17.27 -7.60
N ASN A 121 6.95 17.50 -8.91
CA ASN A 121 6.93 18.81 -9.56
C ASN A 121 8.12 19.70 -9.11
N GLU A 122 9.30 19.11 -9.05
CA GLU A 122 10.57 19.73 -8.60
C GLU A 122 11.48 20.15 -9.77
N GLY A 123 11.10 19.84 -11.02
CA GLY A 123 11.88 20.04 -12.24
C GLY A 123 13.00 19.00 -12.43
N LYS A 124 13.00 17.92 -11.66
CA LYS A 124 13.99 16.83 -11.69
C LYS A 124 13.37 15.53 -11.21
N THR A 125 13.92 14.39 -11.64
CA THR A 125 13.48 13.07 -11.12
C THR A 125 14.49 12.48 -10.14
N SER A 126 15.60 13.17 -9.90
CA SER A 126 16.66 12.72 -9.01
C SER A 126 16.49 13.18 -7.56
N PHE A 127 16.99 12.36 -6.62
CA PHE A 127 17.03 12.68 -5.20
C PHE A 127 17.71 14.02 -4.89
N PRO A 128 17.36 14.67 -3.76
CA PRO A 128 16.27 14.34 -2.84
C PRO A 128 14.90 14.87 -3.30
N HIS A 129 13.82 14.34 -2.71
CA HIS A 129 12.43 14.73 -2.97
C HIS A 129 11.70 15.18 -1.70
N SER A 130 10.87 16.22 -1.79
CA SER A 130 9.98 16.65 -0.70
C SER A 130 8.65 15.88 -0.74
N LEU A 131 8.36 15.07 0.27
CA LEU A 131 7.08 14.33 0.32
C LEU A 131 5.89 15.24 0.66
N LYS A 132 6.16 16.47 1.13
CA LYS A 132 5.12 17.41 1.56
C LYS A 132 4.19 17.79 0.41
N ILE A 133 4.69 17.79 -0.84
CA ILE A 133 3.87 18.08 -2.01
C ILE A 133 2.74 17.06 -2.19
N LEU A 134 2.96 15.80 -1.79
CA LEU A 134 1.97 14.73 -1.87
C LEU A 134 0.82 14.90 -0.88
N SER A 135 1.03 15.61 0.23
CA SER A 135 -0.02 15.88 1.23
C SER A 135 -1.17 16.72 0.66
N ASN A 136 -0.89 17.58 -0.31
CA ASN A 136 -1.86 18.50 -0.92
C ASN A 136 -2.53 17.91 -2.17
N LEU A 137 -2.00 16.80 -2.70
CA LEU A 137 -2.41 16.21 -3.96
C LEU A 137 -2.77 14.73 -3.72
N LYS A 138 -3.87 14.51 -2.98
CA LYS A 138 -4.39 13.15 -2.70
C LYS A 138 -4.57 12.30 -3.97
N SER A 139 -4.81 12.92 -5.12
CA SER A 139 -4.89 12.24 -6.42
C SER A 139 -3.55 11.81 -7.02
N LEU A 140 -2.42 12.42 -6.66
CA LEU A 140 -1.08 12.08 -7.18
C LEU A 140 -0.43 10.89 -6.48
N ILE A 141 -0.93 10.50 -5.30
CA ILE A 141 -0.47 9.30 -4.59
C ILE A 141 -0.59 8.06 -5.50
N ASN A 142 -1.62 8.00 -6.36
CA ASN A 142 -1.81 6.97 -7.38
C ASN A 142 -0.64 6.91 -8.41
N SER A 143 -0.18 8.05 -8.95
CA SER A 143 0.95 8.08 -9.88
C SER A 143 2.26 7.72 -9.17
N CYS A 144 2.48 8.25 -7.96
CA CYS A 144 3.63 7.94 -7.14
C CYS A 144 3.73 6.44 -6.82
N ILE A 145 2.68 5.80 -6.29
CA ILE A 145 2.73 4.37 -5.91
C ILE A 145 2.97 3.47 -7.13
N HIS A 146 2.53 3.87 -8.32
CA HIS A 146 2.85 3.16 -9.56
C HIS A 146 4.29 3.38 -10.04
N HIS A 147 4.85 4.58 -9.90
CA HIS A 147 6.22 4.90 -10.32
C HIS A 147 7.30 4.46 -9.31
N LEU A 148 6.99 4.45 -8.01
CA LEU A 148 7.93 4.11 -6.93
C LEU A 148 8.39 2.64 -6.97
N GLU A 149 7.68 1.76 -7.67
CA GLU A 149 8.07 0.36 -7.87
C GLU A 149 9.13 0.15 -8.96
N ILE A 150 9.55 1.21 -9.67
CA ILE A 150 10.52 1.12 -10.78
C ILE A 150 11.93 1.55 -10.34
N LYS A 151 12.07 2.21 -9.18
CA LYS A 151 13.40 2.51 -8.62
C LYS A 151 13.90 1.28 -7.85
N TYR A 152 14.75 0.50 -8.52
CA TYR A 152 15.53 -0.69 -8.11
C TYR A 152 14.92 -2.07 -8.39
#